data_AF-A0A534W1K4-F1
#
_entry.id   AF-A0A534W1K4-F1
#
_cell.length_a   1.000
_cell.length_b   1.000
_cell.length_c   1.000
_cell.angle_alpha   90.00
_cell.angle_beta   90.00
_cell.angle_gamma   90.00
#
_symmetry.space_group_name_H-M   'P 1'
#
loop_
_entity.id
_entity.type
_entity.pdbx_description
1 polymer ?
#
loop_
_entity_poly.entity_id
_entity_poly.type
_entity_poly.pdbx_seq_one_letter_code
_entity_poly.pdbx_strand_id
1 'polypeptide(L)'
;MTGRIAVLDLASGEPSERTGDTLTLDVPVGLPRTAAVSVVDGLRGHYLAADGHGVVYGVVSRPLYWRASGETCLVARTGGSKRRTRQFRLSRIQPISP
;
A
#
# COMPACT_ATOMS: atom_id res chain seq x y z
N MET A 1 6.97 -7.34 -17.47
CA MET A 1 5.53 -7.62 -17.54
C MET A 1 4.77 -6.35 -17.14
N THR A 2 4.18 -5.66 -18.11
CA THR A 2 3.39 -4.43 -17.95
C THR A 2 1.90 -4.77 -17.84
N GLY A 3 1.55 -5.64 -16.90
CA GLY A 3 0.14 -5.95 -16.61
C GLY A 3 -0.44 -4.90 -15.66
N ARG A 4 -1.70 -4.52 -15.86
CA ARG A 4 -2.49 -3.86 -14.83
C ARG A 4 -3.05 -4.91 -13.88
N ILE A 5 -2.98 -4.63 -12.58
CA ILE A 5 -3.45 -5.49 -11.50
C ILE A 5 -4.57 -4.73 -10.79
N ALA A 6 -5.72 -5.36 -10.64
CA ALA A 6 -6.86 -4.81 -9.94
C ALA A 6 -6.65 -4.87 -8.42
N VAL A 7 -6.93 -3.75 -7.75
CA VAL A 7 -6.80 -3.58 -6.30
C VAL A 7 -8.05 -2.91 -5.74
N LEU A 8 -8.50 -3.36 -4.58
CA LEU A 8 -9.59 -2.76 -3.82
C LEU A 8 -9.02 -1.97 -2.65
N ASP A 9 -9.23 -0.66 -2.61
CA ASP A 9 -8.88 0.14 -1.43
C ASP A 9 -9.80 -0.25 -0.27
N LEU A 10 -9.22 -0.74 0.84
CA LEU A 10 -10.01 -1.25 1.96
C LEU A 10 -10.53 -0.15 2.89
N ALA A 11 -10.07 1.09 2.74
CA ALA A 11 -10.56 2.24 3.49
C ALA A 11 -11.78 2.87 2.81
N SER A 12 -11.76 3.03 1.48
CA SER A 12 -12.89 3.61 0.73
C SER A 12 -13.82 2.57 0.10
N GLY A 13 -13.37 1.33 -0.10
CA GLY A 13 -14.11 0.33 -0.87
C GLY A 13 -14.04 0.52 -2.38
N GLU A 14 -13.20 1.44 -2.86
CA GLU A 14 -13.10 1.76 -4.28
C GLU A 14 -12.16 0.79 -5.01
N PRO A 15 -12.61 0.12 -6.09
CA PRO A 15 -11.73 -0.66 -6.94
C PRO A 15 -10.89 0.26 -7.84
N SER A 16 -9.68 -0.16 -8.18
CA SER A 16 -8.84 0.54 -9.14
C SER A 16 -7.79 -0.38 -9.76
N GLU A 17 -7.24 0.02 -10.89
CA GLU A 17 -6.13 -0.70 -11.53
C GLU A 17 -4.80 -0.01 -11.25
N ARG A 18 -3.75 -0.82 -11.06
CA ARG A 18 -2.38 -0.37 -10.82
C ARG A 18 -1.41 -1.10 -11.73
N THR A 19 -0.33 -0.45 -12.11
CA THR A 19 0.73 -1.11 -12.87
C THR A 19 1.45 -2.12 -11.99
N GLY A 20 1.92 -3.22 -12.57
CA GLY A 20 2.62 -4.27 -11.81
C GLY A 20 3.86 -3.80 -11.05
N ASP A 21 4.52 -2.74 -11.50
CA ASP A 21 5.68 -2.11 -10.83
C ASP A 21 5.29 -1.16 -9.69
N THR A 22 3.99 -0.96 -9.43
CA THR A 22 3.52 -0.17 -8.29
C THR A 22 4.10 -0.73 -6.99
N LEU A 23 4.71 0.14 -6.18
CA LEU A 23 5.32 -0.28 -4.92
C LEU A 23 4.27 -0.73 -3.91
N THR A 24 4.61 -1.78 -3.16
CA THR A 24 3.80 -2.34 -2.08
C THR A 24 4.63 -2.60 -0.83
N LEU A 25 3.98 -2.58 0.33
CA LEU A 25 4.58 -2.94 1.63
C LEU A 25 3.72 -4.02 2.31
N ASP A 26 4.35 -4.76 3.22
CA ASP A 26 3.61 -5.62 4.15
C ASP A 26 2.83 -4.77 5.15
N VAL A 27 1.74 -5.31 5.67
CA VAL A 27 0.86 -4.62 6.62
C VAL A 27 1.50 -4.67 8.01
N PRO A 28 1.86 -3.52 8.63
CA PRO A 28 2.36 -3.51 10.00
C PRO A 28 1.30 -4.01 10.98
N VAL A 29 1.76 -4.70 12.02
CA VAL A 29 0.89 -5.11 13.12
C VAL A 29 0.27 -3.86 13.78
N GLY A 30 -1.03 -3.89 14.00
CA GLY A 30 -1.75 -2.79 14.65
C GLY A 30 -2.09 -1.59 13.76
N LEU A 31 -1.80 -1.64 12.45
CA LEU A 31 -2.27 -0.62 11.51
C LEU A 31 -3.81 -0.66 11.40
N PRO A 32 -4.52 0.46 11.68
CA PRO A 32 -5.97 0.51 11.49
C PRO A 32 -6.36 0.34 10.02
N ARG A 33 -7.50 -0.31 9.75
CA ARG A 33 -7.97 -0.61 8.38
C ARG A 33 -8.11 0.63 7.50
N THR A 34 -8.47 1.77 8.09
CA THR A 34 -8.69 3.05 7.40
C THR A 34 -7.44 3.93 7.34
N ALA A 35 -6.34 3.52 8.00
CA ALA A 35 -5.13 4.31 8.06
C ALA A 35 -4.34 4.27 6.75
N ALA A 36 -3.42 5.22 6.62
CA ALA A 36 -2.44 5.28 5.55
C ALA A 36 -1.03 5.25 6.17
N VAL A 37 -0.08 4.69 5.43
CA VAL A 37 1.33 4.77 5.79
C VAL A 37 1.99 5.83 4.91
N SER A 38 2.71 6.77 5.52
CA SER A 38 3.58 7.70 4.80
C SER A 38 5.01 7.18 4.84
N VAL A 39 5.64 7.00 3.68
CA VAL A 39 7.03 6.55 3.58
C VAL A 39 7.91 7.70 3.11
N VAL A 40 8.92 8.04 3.91
CA VAL A 40 9.93 9.07 3.61
C VAL A 40 11.20 8.42 3.10
N ASP A 41 11.76 8.98 2.02
CA ASP A 41 12.97 8.53 1.32
C ASP A 41 12.91 7.07 0.84
N GLY A 42 11.72 6.46 0.81
CA GLY A 42 11.54 5.04 0.51
C GLY A 42 11.96 4.08 1.62
N LEU A 43 12.38 4.58 2.78
CA LEU A 43 13.05 3.80 3.82
C LEU A 43 12.34 3.83 5.18
N ARG A 44 11.61 4.91 5.50
CA ARG A 44 10.98 5.11 6.82
C ARG A 44 9.49 5.28 6.69
N GLY A 45 8.73 4.32 7.22
CA GLY A 45 7.27 4.33 7.27
C GLY A 45 6.75 4.96 8.55
N HIS A 46 5.69 5.75 8.43
CA HIS A 46 5.02 6.44 9.53
C HIS A 46 3.51 6.17 9.48
N TYR A 47 2.90 5.81 10.60
CA TYR A 47 1.44 5.70 10.75
C TYR A 47 0.97 6.00 12.18
N LEU A 48 -0.34 6.19 12.34
CA LEU A 48 -1.00 6.24 13.65
C LEU A 48 -1.63 4.88 13.94
N ALA A 49 -1.26 4.28 15.07
CA ALA A 49 -1.85 3.04 15.56
C ALA A 49 -3.28 3.27 16.07
N ALA A 50 -4.02 2.19 16.33
CA ALA A 50 -5.43 2.24 16.72
C ALA A 50 -5.69 2.97 18.06
N ASP A 51 -4.70 2.96 18.95
CA ASP A 51 -4.69 3.68 20.23
C ASP A 51 -4.19 5.13 20.11
N GLY A 52 -3.89 5.58 18.89
CA GLY A 52 -3.50 6.96 18.59
C GLY A 52 -2.01 7.27 18.69
N HIS A 53 -1.14 6.32 19.07
CA HIS A 53 0.30 6.61 19.09
C HIS A 53 0.91 6.58 17.68
N GLY A 54 1.91 7.42 17.45
CA GLY A 54 2.68 7.43 16.21
C GLY A 54 3.72 6.31 16.17
N VAL A 55 3.74 5.53 15.10
CA VAL A 55 4.71 4.46 14.87
C VAL A 55 5.63 4.83 13.72
N VAL A 56 6.93 4.58 13.90
CA VAL A 56 7.96 4.71 12.86
C VAL A 56 8.67 3.38 12.70
N TYR A 57 8.86 2.93 11.45
CA TYR A 57 9.49 1.64 11.17
C TYR A 57 10.27 1.65 9.86
N GLY A 58 11.20 0.69 9.72
CA GLY A 58 11.96 0.47 8.50
C GLY A 58 11.11 -0.20 7.43
N VAL A 59 11.20 0.28 6.19
CA VAL A 59 10.38 -0.19 5.07
C VAL A 59 11.21 -0.92 4.05
N VAL A 60 10.71 -2.09 3.61
CA VAL A 60 11.17 -2.78 2.40
C VAL A 60 10.00 -2.84 1.44
N SER A 61 10.13 -2.16 0.30
CA SER A 61 9.08 -2.18 -0.72
C SER A 61 9.31 -3.28 -1.75
N ARG A 62 8.21 -3.84 -2.25
CA ARG A 62 8.20 -4.85 -3.33
C ARG A 62 7.22 -4.43 -4.41
N PRO A 63 7.46 -4.76 -5.68
CA PRO A 63 6.53 -4.44 -6.74
C PRO A 63 5.24 -5.27 -6.62
N LEU A 64 4.12 -4.71 -7.07
CA LEU A 64 2.78 -5.30 -6.96
C LEU A 64 2.67 -6.67 -7.64
N TYR A 65 3.41 -6.92 -8.72
CA TYR A 65 3.40 -8.23 -9.39
C TYR A 65 3.97 -9.38 -8.54
N TRP A 66 4.62 -9.09 -7.39
CA TRP A 66 5.05 -10.12 -6.42
C TRP A 66 3.92 -10.55 -5.47
N ARG A 67 2.82 -9.80 -5.43
CA ARG A 67 1.71 -10.05 -4.51
C ARG A 67 0.81 -11.14 -5.07
N ALA A 68 0.30 -11.98 -4.17
CA ALA A 68 -0.64 -13.01 -4.52
C ALA A 68 -2.05 -12.43 -4.67
N SER A 69 -2.88 -13.09 -5.48
CA SER A 69 -4.30 -12.76 -5.56
C SER A 69 -4.98 -12.97 -4.20
N GLY A 70 -5.89 -12.06 -3.83
CA GLY A 70 -6.58 -12.08 -2.53
C GLY A 70 -5.76 -11.56 -1.35
N GLU A 71 -4.45 -11.35 -1.54
CA GLU A 71 -3.57 -10.82 -0.50
C GLU A 71 -3.96 -9.39 -0.10
N THR A 72 -3.86 -9.09 1.19
CA THR A 72 -3.97 -7.71 1.70
C THR A 72 -2.58 -7.14 1.89
N CYS A 73 -2.29 -6.00 1.26
CA CYS A 73 -1.02 -5.31 1.39
C CYS A 73 -1.21 -3.79 1.33
N LEU A 74 -0.15 -3.04 1.61
CA LEU A 74 -0.13 -1.60 1.44
C LEU A 74 0.27 -1.27 0.01
N VAL A 75 -0.56 -0.55 -0.75
CA VAL A 75 -0.31 -0.18 -2.15
C VAL A 75 -0.04 1.31 -2.26
N ALA A 76 1.04 1.67 -2.96
CA ALA A 76 1.40 3.06 -3.21
C ALA A 76 0.31 3.79 -3.99
N ARG A 77 -0.01 5.02 -3.56
CA ARG A 77 -0.88 5.91 -4.33
C ARG A 77 -0.09 6.57 -5.48
N THR A 78 -0.76 6.75 -6.60
CA THR A 78 -0.29 7.58 -7.72
C THR A 78 -0.46 9.06 -7.36
N GLY A 79 0.58 9.89 -7.58
CA GLY A 79 0.57 11.32 -7.23
C GLY A 79 1.28 11.61 -5.92
N GLY A 80 2.46 12.22 -6.03
CA GLY A 80 3.36 12.53 -4.91
C GLY A 80 4.81 12.65 -5.33
N SER A 81 5.11 13.19 -6.52
CA SER A 81 6.48 13.34 -7.02
C SER A 81 7.19 14.61 -6.52
N LYS A 82 6.47 15.50 -5.80
CA LYS A 82 7.04 16.78 -5.35
C LYS A 82 7.78 16.71 -4.00
N ARG A 83 7.65 15.61 -3.26
CA ARG A 83 8.34 15.40 -1.98
C ARG A 83 8.79 13.95 -1.91
N ARG A 84 9.92 13.68 -1.27
CA ARG A 84 10.46 12.33 -1.03
C ARG A 84 9.55 11.46 -0.14
N THR A 85 8.26 11.77 -0.07
CA THR A 85 7.26 11.13 0.77
C THR A 85 6.19 10.53 -0.12
N ARG A 86 5.92 9.24 0.04
CA ARG A 86 4.89 8.50 -0.69
C ARG A 86 3.87 7.93 0.28
N GLN A 87 2.59 8.08 -0.03
CA GLN A 87 1.52 7.45 0.75
C GLN A 87 1.18 6.06 0.21
N PHE A 88 0.91 5.16 1.14
CA PHE A 88 0.42 3.81 0.89
C PHE A 88 -0.90 3.60 1.62
N ARG A 89 -1.82 2.89 0.96
CA ARG A 89 -3.15 2.56 1.51
C ARG A 89 -3.30 1.06 1.62
N LEU A 90 -4.05 0.63 2.61
CA LEU A 90 -4.40 -0.78 2.76
C LEU A 90 -5.33 -1.18 1.62
N SER A 91 -4.94 -2.22 0.88
CA SER A 91 -5.68 -2.70 -0.27
C SER A 91 -5.67 -4.21 -0.34
N ARG A 92 -6.69 -4.78 -0.98
CA ARG A 92 -6.74 -6.20 -1.33
C ARG A 92 -6.47 -6.37 -2.82
N ILE A 93 -5.60 -7.30 -3.18
CA ILE A 93 -5.38 -7.69 -4.57
C ILE A 93 -6.60 -8.46 -5.05
N GLN A 94 -7.25 -7.98 -6.11
CA GLN A 94 -8.43 -8.66 -6.62
C GLN A 94 -8.03 -9.92 -7.41
N PRO A 95 -8.88 -10.96 -7.41
CA PRO A 95 -8.78 -12.05 -8.37
C PRO A 95 -8.77 -11.52 -9.79
N ILE A 96 -7.93 -12.14 -10.62
CA ILE A 96 -8.13 -12.06 -12.06
C ILE A 96 -9.41 -12.85 -12.29
N SER A 97 -10.51 -12.15 -12.59
CA SER A 97 -11.75 -12.83 -12.98
C SER A 97 -11.44 -13.69 -14.21
N PRO A 98 -11.84 -14.98 -14.22
CA PRO A 98 -11.67 -15.86 -15.38
C PRO A 98 -12.48 -15.39 -16.59
#